data_AF-A0A838I791-F1
#
_entry.id   AF-A0A838I791-F1
#
_cell.length_a   1.000
_cell.length_b   1.000
_cell.length_c   1.000
_cell.angle_alpha   90.00
_cell.angle_beta   90.00
_cell.angle_gamma   90.00
#
_symmetry.space_group_name_H-M   'P 1'
#
loop_
_entity.id
_entity.type
_entity.pdbx_description
1 polymer ?
#
loop_
_entity_poly.entity_id
_entity_poly.type
_entity_poly.pdbx_seq_one_letter_code
_entity_poly.pdbx_strand_id
1 'polypeptide(L)'
;LQKGGKLAQYAPPAELLMYPDGRFVEDFVGADRALKRLALQRVRDIDLWKAPLVRVGESVAEARAKVADSDLPYPLLVDGDGRPIGWLSERALAGERVEDVRRSQAEPVVELDDVLRDALSDLLQHETQYGPVVDSRGAVAGVLSVEVIGHALKADPDDVRSGADALVEED
;
A
#
# COMPACT_ATOMS: atom_id res chain seq x y z
N LEU A 1 4.23 50.15 3.49
CA LEU A 1 4.57 50.08 4.92
C LEU A 1 3.32 49.71 5.73
N GLN A 2 3.50 48.78 6.68
CA GLN A 2 2.69 48.30 7.85
C GLN A 2 1.53 49.19 8.36
N LYS A 3 0.49 48.76 9.12
CA LYS A 3 0.08 47.54 9.86
C LYS A 3 -1.38 47.80 10.32
N GLY A 4 -2.18 46.75 10.55
CA GLY A 4 -3.44 46.88 11.30
C GLY A 4 -4.24 45.58 11.37
N GLY A 5 -3.91 44.71 12.31
CA GLY A 5 -4.65 43.47 12.54
C GLY A 5 -6.02 43.70 13.20
N LYS A 6 -6.99 42.82 12.91
CA LYS A 6 -8.13 42.51 13.79
C LYS A 6 -8.47 41.02 13.65
N LEU A 7 -8.20 40.32 14.76
CA LEU A 7 -8.74 39.05 15.26
C LEU A 7 -9.70 38.28 14.35
N ALA A 8 -9.25 37.10 13.92
CA ALA A 8 -10.13 35.99 13.57
C ALA A 8 -10.88 35.57 14.85
N GLN A 9 -12.16 35.92 14.96
CA GLN A 9 -12.99 35.50 16.08
C GLN A 9 -14.17 34.67 15.58
N TYR A 10 -14.07 33.37 15.88
CA TYR A 10 -15.11 32.41 16.21
C TYR A 10 -16.51 32.64 15.62
N ALA A 11 -16.80 31.95 14.52
CA ALA A 11 -18.16 31.49 14.23
C ALA A 11 -18.39 30.14 14.96
N PRO A 12 -19.55 29.90 15.60
CA PRO A 12 -19.86 28.65 16.26
C PRO A 12 -19.93 27.48 15.25
N PRO A 13 -19.48 26.26 15.60
CA PRO A 13 -19.32 25.12 14.67
C PRO A 13 -20.58 24.74 13.88
N ALA A 14 -21.77 25.14 14.35
CA ALA A 14 -23.04 24.79 13.72
C ALA A 14 -23.30 25.53 12.39
N GLU A 15 -22.75 26.73 12.16
CA GLU A 15 -22.99 27.48 10.92
C GLU A 15 -22.15 26.97 9.73
N LEU A 16 -20.98 26.39 9.99
CA LEU A 16 -20.14 25.74 8.97
C LEU A 16 -20.78 24.47 8.38
N LEU A 17 -21.76 23.88 9.06
CA LEU A 17 -22.50 22.70 8.61
C LEU A 17 -23.77 23.04 7.81
N MET A 18 -24.26 24.28 7.88
CA MET A 18 -25.55 24.66 7.29
C MET A 18 -25.44 25.34 5.91
N TYR A 19 -24.28 25.93 5.58
CA TYR A 19 -24.03 26.53 4.26
C TYR A 19 -22.62 26.23 3.77
N PRO A 20 -22.40 25.08 3.12
CA PRO A 20 -21.09 24.75 2.60
C PRO A 20 -20.82 25.49 1.29
N ASP A 21 -19.77 26.32 1.28
CA ASP A 21 -19.08 26.67 0.04
C ASP A 21 -18.42 25.38 -0.48
N GLY A 22 -18.86 24.91 -1.66
CA GLY A 22 -18.80 23.52 -2.12
C GLY A 22 -17.45 22.78 -2.07
N ARG A 23 -16.31 23.46 -1.93
CA ARG A 23 -14.99 22.82 -1.85
C ARG A 23 -14.69 22.16 -0.50
N PHE A 24 -15.15 22.72 0.62
CA PHE A 24 -14.84 22.15 1.94
C PHE A 24 -15.63 20.85 2.22
N VAL A 25 -16.86 20.75 1.73
CA VAL A 25 -17.68 19.53 1.89
C VAL A 25 -17.24 18.42 0.95
N GLU A 26 -16.79 18.74 -0.27
CA GLU A 26 -16.25 17.73 -1.19
C GLU A 26 -15.00 17.06 -0.63
N ASP A 27 -14.05 17.82 -0.07
CA ASP A 27 -12.83 17.29 0.52
C ASP A 27 -13.11 16.48 1.80
N PHE A 28 -14.01 16.96 2.67
CA PHE A 28 -14.34 16.29 3.93
C PHE A 28 -15.18 15.01 3.72
N VAL A 29 -16.19 15.06 2.84
CA VAL A 29 -17.00 13.88 2.47
C VAL A 29 -16.18 12.93 1.58
N GLY A 30 -15.22 13.43 0.82
CA GLY A 30 -14.28 12.63 0.05
C GLY A 30 -13.34 11.80 0.93
N ALA A 31 -12.71 12.44 1.92
CA ALA A 31 -11.82 11.76 2.87
C ALA A 31 -12.56 10.72 3.73
N ASP A 32 -13.73 11.06 4.26
CA ASP A 32 -14.55 10.12 5.05
C ASP A 32 -15.02 8.92 4.21
N ARG A 33 -15.42 9.15 2.94
CA ARG A 33 -15.74 8.04 2.01
C ARG A 33 -14.55 7.16 1.70
N ALA A 34 -13.37 7.74 1.46
CA ALA A 34 -12.15 6.97 1.18
C ALA A 34 -11.76 6.09 2.37
N LEU A 35 -11.76 6.64 3.59
CA LEU A 35 -11.46 5.88 4.81
C LEU A 35 -12.49 4.78 5.09
N LYS A 36 -13.78 5.05 4.86
CA LYS A 36 -14.84 4.04 4.97
C LYS A 36 -14.65 2.90 3.96
N ARG A 37 -14.25 3.21 2.73
CA ARG A 37 -13.98 2.17 1.72
C ARG A 37 -12.78 1.31 2.12
N LEU A 38 -11.68 1.91 2.58
CA LEU A 38 -10.53 1.15 3.12
C LEU A 38 -10.92 0.25 4.29
N ALA A 39 -11.89 0.67 5.12
CA ALA A 39 -12.38 -0.12 6.25
C ALA A 39 -13.25 -1.33 5.83
N LEU A 40 -13.71 -1.37 4.58
CA LEU A 40 -14.58 -2.44 4.05
C LEU A 40 -13.85 -3.38 3.09
N GLN A 41 -12.61 -3.06 2.71
CA GLN A 41 -11.79 -3.85 1.80
C GLN A 41 -10.65 -4.54 2.55
N ARG A 42 -10.27 -5.72 2.04
CA ARG A 42 -9.09 -6.46 2.52
C ARG A 42 -7.91 -6.28 1.59
N VAL A 43 -6.72 -6.57 2.12
CA VAL A 43 -5.47 -6.52 1.36
C VAL A 43 -5.50 -7.45 0.14
N ARG A 44 -6.14 -8.63 0.25
CA ARG A 44 -6.33 -9.55 -0.89
C ARG A 44 -7.22 -9.02 -2.02
N ASP A 45 -7.99 -7.96 -1.78
CA ASP A 45 -8.96 -7.44 -2.75
C ASP A 45 -8.33 -6.40 -3.71
N ILE A 46 -7.02 -6.15 -3.61
CA ILE A 46 -6.30 -5.16 -4.41
C ILE A 46 -5.07 -5.75 -5.10
N ASP A 47 -4.67 -5.14 -6.20
CA ASP A 47 -3.49 -5.55 -6.97
C ASP A 47 -2.21 -5.18 -6.23
N LEU A 48 -1.60 -6.17 -5.59
CA LEU A 48 -0.33 -6.02 -4.88
C LEU A 48 0.84 -5.95 -5.86
N TRP A 49 1.88 -5.21 -5.47
CA TRP A 49 3.13 -5.24 -6.21
C TRP A 49 3.87 -6.55 -6.02
N LYS A 50 4.59 -6.96 -7.06
CA LYS A 50 5.44 -8.15 -7.04
C LYS A 50 6.69 -7.89 -6.18
N ALA A 51 6.91 -8.74 -5.18
CA ALA A 51 8.09 -8.68 -4.34
C ALA A 51 9.33 -9.27 -5.06
N PRO A 52 10.46 -8.54 -5.16
CA PRO A 52 11.74 -9.10 -5.59
C PRO A 52 12.32 -10.00 -4.49
N LEU A 53 11.84 -11.25 -4.41
CA LEU A 53 12.22 -12.21 -3.37
C LEU A 53 13.62 -12.78 -3.56
N VAL A 54 14.43 -12.71 -2.52
CA VAL A 54 15.83 -13.15 -2.53
C VAL A 54 16.17 -14.06 -1.36
N ARG A 55 17.21 -14.88 -1.52
CA ARG A 55 17.75 -15.76 -0.48
C ARG A 55 19.27 -15.63 -0.38
N VAL A 56 19.80 -15.76 0.83
CA VAL A 56 21.26 -15.79 1.06
C VAL A 56 21.89 -16.90 0.21
N GLY A 57 22.99 -16.58 -0.46
CA GLY A 57 23.74 -17.52 -1.29
C GLY A 57 23.20 -17.70 -2.73
N GLU A 58 22.08 -17.10 -3.10
CA GLU A 58 21.68 -17.09 -4.52
C GLU A 58 22.60 -16.18 -5.35
N SER A 59 22.53 -16.28 -6.67
CA SER A 59 23.32 -15.43 -7.56
C SER A 59 22.88 -13.97 -7.46
N VAL A 60 23.84 -13.06 -7.27
CA VAL A 60 23.56 -11.62 -7.32
C VAL A 60 23.00 -11.19 -8.67
N ALA A 61 23.42 -11.84 -9.77
CA ALA A 61 22.89 -11.54 -11.10
C ALA A 61 21.38 -11.85 -11.18
N GLU A 62 20.95 -12.98 -10.61
CA GLU A 62 19.53 -13.36 -10.56
C GLU A 62 18.74 -12.43 -9.63
N ALA A 63 19.30 -12.10 -8.47
CA ALA A 63 18.69 -11.14 -7.54
C ALA A 63 18.49 -9.76 -8.19
N ARG A 64 19.49 -9.25 -8.92
CA ARG A 64 19.39 -7.97 -9.65
C ARG A 64 18.35 -8.02 -10.76
N ALA A 65 18.23 -9.14 -11.47
CA ALA A 65 17.20 -9.31 -12.49
C ALA A 65 15.79 -9.26 -11.89
N LYS A 66 15.58 -9.89 -10.71
CA LYS A 66 14.29 -9.83 -9.99
C LYS A 66 13.94 -8.40 -9.56
N VAL A 67 14.92 -7.64 -9.07
CA VAL A 67 14.71 -6.23 -8.69
C VAL A 67 14.36 -5.39 -9.93
N ALA A 68 15.05 -5.59 -11.05
CA ALA A 68 14.78 -4.87 -12.30
C ALA A 68 13.41 -5.19 -12.92
N ASP A 69 12.86 -6.37 -12.64
CA ASP A 69 11.50 -6.81 -13.05
C ASP A 69 10.40 -6.39 -12.05
N SER A 70 10.74 -5.62 -11.01
CA SER A 70 9.80 -5.20 -9.96
C SER A 70 9.72 -3.69 -9.84
N ASP A 71 8.59 -3.18 -9.35
CA ASP A 71 8.40 -1.76 -9.01
C ASP A 71 9.14 -1.34 -7.72
N LEU A 72 9.96 -2.24 -7.14
CA LEU A 72 10.60 -2.06 -5.86
C LEU A 72 12.11 -1.90 -6.01
N PRO A 73 12.72 -0.90 -5.35
CA PRO A 73 14.15 -0.63 -5.47
C PRO A 73 15.02 -1.58 -4.63
N TYR A 74 14.44 -2.33 -3.69
CA TYR A 74 15.17 -3.16 -2.75
C TYR A 74 14.63 -4.59 -2.74
N PRO A 75 15.53 -5.60 -2.74
CA PRO A 75 15.11 -6.98 -2.64
C PRO A 75 14.67 -7.37 -1.22
N LEU A 76 13.67 -8.24 -1.12
CA LEU A 76 13.14 -8.76 0.13
C LEU A 76 13.76 -10.14 0.42
N LEU A 77 14.57 -10.21 1.48
CA LEU A 77 15.14 -11.47 1.94
C LEU A 77 14.05 -12.34 2.54
N VAL A 78 14.00 -13.60 2.10
CA VAL A 78 13.11 -14.63 2.63
C VAL A 78 13.85 -15.88 3.08
N ASP A 79 13.22 -16.67 3.93
CA ASP A 79 13.72 -17.98 4.35
C ASP A 79 13.43 -19.09 3.29
N GLY A 80 13.67 -20.35 3.69
CA GLY A 80 13.37 -21.52 2.85
C GLY A 80 11.88 -21.67 2.53
N ASP A 81 11.01 -21.28 3.45
CA ASP A 81 9.55 -21.37 3.34
C ASP A 81 8.93 -20.15 2.63
N GLY A 82 9.75 -19.15 2.28
CA GLY A 82 9.32 -17.93 1.61
C GLY A 82 8.77 -16.87 2.56
N ARG A 83 9.07 -16.96 3.86
CA ARG A 83 8.66 -15.98 4.87
C ARG A 83 9.60 -14.79 4.88
N PRO A 84 9.09 -13.56 5.06
CA PRO A 84 9.91 -12.36 5.00
C PRO A 84 10.83 -12.26 6.22
N ILE A 85 12.12 -12.00 5.95
CA ILE A 85 13.16 -11.80 6.96
C ILE A 85 13.54 -10.31 7.06
N GLY A 86 13.64 -9.61 5.92
CA GLY A 86 13.96 -8.18 5.90
C GLY A 86 14.40 -7.65 4.55
N TRP A 87 14.49 -6.34 4.42
CA TRP A 87 14.88 -5.68 3.17
C TRP A 87 16.39 -5.59 3.08
N LEU A 88 16.97 -6.03 1.96
CA LEU A 88 18.41 -5.97 1.76
C LEU A 88 18.89 -4.59 1.34
N SER A 89 20.10 -4.25 1.77
CA SER A 89 20.82 -3.09 1.26
C SER A 89 21.50 -3.42 -0.07
N GLU A 90 21.87 -2.41 -0.86
CA GLU A 90 22.66 -2.60 -2.09
C GLU A 90 23.98 -3.34 -1.84
N ARG A 91 24.55 -3.22 -0.63
CA ARG A 91 25.79 -3.90 -0.24
C ARG A 91 25.65 -5.42 -0.23
N ALA A 92 24.45 -5.93 0.05
CA ALA A 92 24.15 -7.36 -0.02
C ALA A 92 24.34 -7.93 -1.43
N LEU A 93 24.38 -7.07 -2.45
CA LEU A 93 24.51 -7.41 -3.87
C LEU A 93 25.87 -6.99 -4.45
N ALA A 94 26.89 -6.77 -3.62
CA ALA A 94 28.21 -6.32 -4.07
C ALA A 94 29.09 -7.43 -4.65
N GLY A 95 28.87 -8.69 -4.23
CA GLY A 95 29.65 -9.85 -4.67
C GLY A 95 28.95 -10.70 -5.74
N GLU A 96 29.36 -11.97 -5.85
CA GLU A 96 28.72 -12.96 -6.74
C GLU A 96 27.47 -13.60 -6.11
N ARG A 97 27.42 -13.65 -4.77
CA ARG A 97 26.40 -14.33 -3.98
C ARG A 97 25.73 -13.33 -3.04
N VAL A 98 24.42 -13.46 -2.87
CA VAL A 98 23.65 -12.58 -1.97
C VAL A 98 24.11 -12.80 -0.52
N GLU A 99 24.45 -11.71 0.15
CA GLU A 99 24.82 -11.70 1.57
C GLU A 99 23.67 -11.19 2.44
N ASP A 100 23.64 -11.59 3.71
CA ASP A 100 22.65 -11.09 4.67
C ASP A 100 23.04 -9.71 5.23
N VAL A 101 23.02 -8.70 4.37
CA VAL A 101 23.30 -7.31 4.73
C VAL A 101 22.03 -6.46 4.61
N ARG A 102 21.23 -6.48 5.69
CA ARG A 102 19.91 -5.86 5.74
C ARG A 102 19.98 -4.34 5.88
N ARG A 103 19.09 -3.65 5.17
CA ARG A 103 18.78 -2.22 5.34
C ARG A 103 17.80 -2.02 6.49
N SER A 104 16.80 -2.90 6.59
CA SER A 104 15.79 -2.87 7.64
C SER A 104 15.22 -4.27 7.86
N GLN A 105 14.49 -4.43 8.95
CA GLN A 105 13.66 -5.61 9.17
C GLN A 105 12.45 -5.60 8.20
N ALA A 106 11.66 -6.68 8.21
CA ALA A 106 10.52 -6.85 7.32
C ALA A 106 9.28 -6.07 7.75
N GLU A 107 9.22 -5.59 9.00
CA GLU A 107 8.02 -4.98 9.55
C GLU A 107 7.65 -3.65 8.85
N PRO A 108 6.34 -3.36 8.72
CA PRO A 108 5.23 -4.22 9.12
C PRO A 108 5.01 -5.35 8.12
N VAL A 109 4.74 -6.55 8.64
CA VAL A 109 4.29 -7.69 7.83
C VAL A 109 2.78 -7.72 7.90
N VAL A 110 2.13 -7.58 6.75
CA VAL A 110 0.68 -7.47 6.60
C VAL A 110 0.11 -8.79 6.09
N GLU A 111 -1.03 -9.24 6.59
CA GLU A 111 -1.69 -10.44 6.09
C GLU A 111 -2.67 -10.13 4.95
N LEU A 112 -2.85 -11.07 4.02
CA LEU A 112 -3.83 -10.95 2.94
C LEU A 112 -5.27 -10.66 3.45
N ASP A 113 -5.58 -11.16 4.64
CA ASP A 113 -6.89 -10.99 5.27
C ASP A 113 -7.04 -9.68 6.05
N ASP A 114 -5.98 -8.89 6.22
CA ASP A 114 -6.05 -7.62 6.95
C ASP A 114 -6.95 -6.61 6.24
N VAL A 115 -7.55 -5.74 7.05
CA VAL A 115 -8.34 -4.60 6.56
C VAL A 115 -7.37 -3.54 6.02
N LEU A 116 -7.62 -3.02 4.81
CA LEU A 116 -6.72 -2.05 4.17
C LEU A 116 -6.46 -0.80 5.01
N ARG A 117 -7.46 -0.32 5.74
CA ARG A 117 -7.31 0.82 6.65
C ARG A 117 -6.26 0.55 7.73
N ASP A 118 -6.27 -0.65 8.29
CA ASP A 118 -5.40 -1.00 9.40
C ASP A 118 -3.98 -1.23 8.84
N ALA A 119 -3.86 -1.92 7.70
CA ALA A 119 -2.59 -2.06 6.97
C ALA A 119 -1.96 -0.71 6.56
N LEU A 120 -2.76 0.26 6.10
CA LEU A 120 -2.29 1.64 5.86
C LEU A 120 -1.77 2.28 7.15
N SER A 121 -2.51 2.10 8.24
CA SER A 121 -2.15 2.65 9.55
C SER A 121 -0.83 2.05 10.05
N ASP A 122 -0.57 0.78 9.79
CA ASP A 122 0.68 0.10 10.16
C ASP A 122 1.87 0.63 9.34
N LEU A 123 1.72 0.80 8.02
CA LEU A 123 2.76 1.42 7.18
C LEU A 123 3.15 2.81 7.69
N LEU A 124 2.16 3.63 8.07
CA LEU A 124 2.39 4.98 8.59
C LEU A 124 3.05 4.96 9.97
N GLN A 125 2.65 4.06 10.87
CA GLN A 125 3.23 3.93 12.22
C GLN A 125 4.69 3.47 12.19
N HIS A 126 5.03 2.58 11.26
CA HIS A 126 6.39 2.09 11.09
C HIS A 126 7.28 3.04 10.26
N GLU A 127 6.72 4.14 9.75
CA GLU A 127 7.40 5.09 8.84
C GLU A 127 8.05 4.39 7.63
N THR A 128 7.42 3.31 7.14
CA THR A 128 7.89 2.55 5.98
C THR A 128 7.06 2.84 4.74
N GLN A 129 7.71 2.77 3.59
CA GLN A 129 7.04 2.93 2.29
C GLN A 129 6.40 1.62 1.80
N TYR A 130 6.88 0.49 2.31
CA TYR A 130 6.57 -0.85 1.83
C TYR A 130 6.37 -1.81 3.00
N GLY A 131 5.35 -2.64 2.89
CA GLY A 131 5.09 -3.75 3.82
C GLY A 131 4.94 -5.05 3.03
N PRO A 132 5.74 -6.09 3.31
CA PRO A 132 5.49 -7.41 2.76
C PRO A 132 4.09 -7.89 3.14
N VAL A 133 3.35 -8.39 2.14
CA VAL A 133 2.07 -9.05 2.36
C VAL A 133 2.29 -10.55 2.36
N VAL A 134 1.74 -11.27 3.34
CA VAL A 134 1.88 -12.71 3.49
C VAL A 134 0.55 -13.46 3.38
N ASP A 135 0.63 -14.71 2.90
CA ASP A 135 -0.48 -15.67 2.96
C ASP A 135 -0.65 -16.26 4.37
N SER A 136 -1.66 -17.12 4.54
CA SER A 136 -1.96 -17.79 5.81
C SER A 136 -0.85 -18.73 6.32
N ARG A 137 0.18 -19.03 5.51
CA ARG A 137 1.36 -19.81 5.90
C ARG A 137 2.55 -18.91 6.25
N GLY A 138 2.39 -17.60 6.11
CA GLY A 138 3.43 -16.58 6.31
C GLY A 138 4.33 -16.37 5.09
N ALA A 139 4.03 -17.00 3.94
CA ALA A 139 4.82 -16.84 2.73
C ALA A 139 4.45 -15.54 2.01
N VAL A 140 5.43 -14.83 1.46
CA VAL A 140 5.18 -13.56 0.77
C VAL A 140 4.27 -13.75 -0.44
N ALA A 141 3.13 -13.06 -0.42
CA ALA A 141 2.15 -13.00 -1.50
C ALA A 141 2.32 -11.75 -2.37
N GLY A 142 2.93 -10.68 -1.83
CA GLY A 142 3.14 -9.43 -2.56
C GLY A 142 3.70 -8.33 -1.65
N VAL A 143 3.60 -7.10 -2.10
CA VAL A 143 4.01 -5.91 -1.33
C VAL A 143 2.92 -4.86 -1.39
N LEU A 144 2.62 -4.30 -0.22
CA LEU A 144 1.72 -3.18 -0.06
C LEU A 144 2.51 -1.88 0.05
N SER A 145 2.00 -0.81 -0.55
CA SER A 145 2.51 0.54 -0.41
C SER A 145 1.35 1.54 -0.36
N VAL A 146 1.61 2.76 0.13
CA VAL A 146 0.60 3.85 0.07
C VAL A 146 0.17 4.13 -1.37
N GLU A 147 1.06 3.93 -2.34
CA GLU A 147 0.76 4.08 -3.76
C GLU A 147 -0.22 3.01 -4.27
N VAL A 148 0.03 1.73 -3.94
CA VAL A 148 -0.89 0.62 -4.24
C VAL A 148 -2.28 0.88 -3.66
N ILE A 149 -2.34 1.32 -2.40
CA ILE A 149 -3.61 1.69 -1.73
C ILE A 149 -4.27 2.87 -2.44
N GLY A 150 -3.50 3.88 -2.83
CA GLY A 150 -3.99 5.03 -3.59
C GLY A 150 -4.57 4.65 -4.95
N HIS A 151 -3.98 3.68 -5.65
CA HIS A 151 -4.51 3.14 -6.90
C HIS A 151 -5.82 2.37 -6.68
N ALA A 152 -5.89 1.53 -5.65
CA ALA A 152 -7.12 0.82 -5.28
C ALA A 152 -8.27 1.79 -4.94
N LEU A 153 -7.96 2.96 -4.38
CA LEU A 153 -8.96 4.01 -4.13
C LEU A 153 -9.40 4.75 -5.41
N LYS A 154 -8.61 4.73 -6.48
CA LYS A 154 -9.00 5.36 -7.75
C LYS A 154 -9.77 4.42 -8.66
N ALA A 155 -9.56 3.11 -8.51
CA ALA A 155 -10.36 2.10 -9.20
C ALA A 155 -11.81 2.16 -8.69
N ASP A 156 -12.74 2.50 -9.58
CA ASP A 156 -14.18 2.49 -9.32
C ASP A 156 -14.65 1.03 -9.30
N PRO A 157 -15.34 0.52 -8.26
CA PRO A 157 -15.86 -0.85 -8.26
C PRO A 157 -16.82 -1.18 -9.41
N ASP A 158 -17.34 -0.17 -10.12
CA ASP A 158 -18.22 -0.34 -11.28
C ASP A 158 -17.51 -0.82 -12.57
N ASP A 159 -16.18 -0.92 -12.60
CA ASP A 159 -15.46 -1.48 -13.77
C ASP A 159 -15.32 -3.02 -13.73
N VAL A 160 -15.85 -3.67 -12.70
CA VAL A 160 -16.13 -5.11 -12.76
C VAL A 160 -17.45 -5.29 -13.49
N ARG A 161 -17.39 -5.41 -14.82
CA ARG A 161 -18.51 -5.94 -15.61
C ARG A 161 -18.93 -7.28 -14.98
N SER A 162 -20.05 -7.26 -14.27
CA SER A 162 -20.76 -8.45 -13.84
C SER A 162 -20.97 -9.34 -15.07
N GLY A 163 -20.39 -10.54 -15.06
CA GLY A 163 -20.54 -11.54 -16.12
C GLY A 163 -21.95 -12.14 -16.20
N ALA A 164 -22.99 -11.37 -15.88
CA ALA A 164 -24.38 -11.82 -15.82
C ALA A 164 -25.30 -11.26 -16.92
N ASP A 165 -24.82 -10.38 -17.82
CA ASP A 165 -25.64 -9.77 -18.89
C ASP A 165 -25.35 -10.30 -20.31
N ALA A 166 -24.70 -11.46 -20.45
CA ALA A 166 -24.44 -12.09 -21.75
C ALA A 166 -25.49 -13.15 -22.16
N LEU A 167 -26.63 -13.25 -21.48
CA LEU A 167 -27.70 -14.19 -21.84
C LEU A 167 -29.06 -13.49 -21.85
N VAL A 168 -29.30 -12.76 -22.94
CA VAL A 168 -30.63 -12.58 -23.53
C VAL A 168 -30.40 -12.78 -25.05
N GLU A 169 -30.36 -14.02 -25.52
CA GLU A 169 -31.41 -14.64 -26.38
C GLU A 169 -31.88 -13.65 -27.46
N GLU A 170 -31.29 -13.68 -28.67
CA GLU A 170 -31.75 -14.50 -29.82
C GLU A 170 -33.28 -14.64 -29.91
N ASP A 171 -33.90 -13.73 -30.66
CA ASP A 171 -34.92 -14.02 -31.69
C ASP A 171 -35.06 -12.83 -32.66
#